data_AF-A0A924DT01-F1
#
_entry.id   AF-A0A924DT01-F1
#
_cell.length_a   1.000
_cell.length_b   1.000
_cell.length_c   1.000
_cell.angle_alpha   90.00
_cell.angle_beta   90.00
_cell.angle_gamma   90.00
#
_symmetry.space_group_name_H-M   'P 1'
#
loop_
_entity.id
_entity.type
_entity.pdbx_description
1 polymer ?
#
loop_
_entity_poly.entity_id
_entity_poly.type
_entity_poly.pdbx_seq_one_letter_code
_entity_poly.pdbx_strand_id
1 'polypeptide(L)'
;MNKDILLWSNIEIINALDKWGVLTLRSLHKQLTSNISIHGLRRKIHRLAIEEFVYISRLDNKNEMIILPTKKTLNHLKSPRSSIDESMVYHNLFISILGIELMNRENVHYYKLPHEYQTSRVPNAFSSTNSLELSLSPDAYLGISHNDKIFKVAIEVELTQKSSDRVYEKFIQYKESTYFDYVIYFFKSKSILNSYRRRIQELIMENKSETSQKGLNGKIIFLYSSQNHQYGSILANSTMECATKELSIEKFFGEEIVVLDLSKKKEPMEATCITNHN
;
A
#
# COMPACT_ATOMS: atom_id res chain seq x y z
N MET A 1 -9.27 13.70 35.59
CA MET A 1 -10.26 13.32 34.57
C MET A 1 -10.12 11.83 34.33
N ASN A 2 -11.20 11.05 34.30
CA ASN A 2 -11.12 9.61 34.06
C ASN A 2 -10.49 9.37 32.67
N LYS A 3 -9.44 8.54 32.60
CA LYS A 3 -8.68 8.27 31.36
C LYS A 3 -9.57 7.70 30.26
N ASP A 4 -10.59 6.91 30.62
CA ASP A 4 -11.55 6.37 29.66
C ASP A 4 -12.40 7.48 29.03
N ILE A 5 -12.81 8.49 29.81
CA ILE A 5 -13.55 9.65 29.29
C ILE A 5 -12.68 10.41 28.27
N LEU A 6 -11.36 10.51 28.50
CA LEU A 6 -10.46 11.12 27.53
C LEU A 6 -10.42 10.33 26.23
N LEU A 7 -10.28 9.00 26.30
CA LEU A 7 -10.24 8.15 25.12
C LEU A 7 -11.54 8.26 24.31
N TRP A 8 -12.69 8.10 24.97
CA TRP A 8 -14.01 8.15 24.33
C TRP A 8 -14.35 9.53 23.77
N SER A 9 -13.96 10.61 24.44
CA SER A 9 -14.13 11.97 23.90
C SER A 9 -13.27 12.27 22.67
N ASN A 10 -12.32 11.38 22.34
CA ASN A 10 -11.45 11.48 21.16
C ASN A 10 -11.56 10.23 20.26
N ILE A 11 -12.68 9.51 20.32
CA ILE A 11 -12.84 8.21 19.65
C ILE A 11 -12.64 8.30 18.12
N GLU A 12 -13.01 9.41 17.46
CA GLU A 12 -12.77 9.60 16.02
C GLU A 12 -11.26 9.52 15.68
N ILE A 13 -10.41 10.17 16.48
CA ILE A 13 -8.95 10.15 16.32
C ILE A 13 -8.44 8.72 16.52
N ILE A 14 -8.93 8.04 17.55
CA ILE A 14 -8.49 6.71 17.94
C ILE A 14 -8.90 5.68 16.88
N ASN A 15 -10.12 5.75 16.37
CA ASN A 15 -10.61 4.87 15.30
C ASN A 15 -9.84 5.07 14.00
N ALA A 16 -9.51 6.32 13.64
CA ALA A 16 -8.67 6.59 12.46
C ALA A 16 -7.26 5.97 12.64
N LEU A 17 -6.67 6.07 13.83
CA LEU A 17 -5.39 5.46 14.13
C LEU A 17 -5.46 3.93 14.26
N ASP A 18 -6.57 3.35 14.67
CA ASP A 18 -6.75 1.90 14.68
C ASP A 18 -6.80 1.35 13.26
N LYS A 19 -7.65 1.95 12.41
CA LYS A 19 -7.81 1.62 10.99
C LYS A 19 -6.49 1.74 10.24
N TRP A 20 -5.83 2.91 10.30
CA TRP A 20 -4.65 3.18 9.48
C TRP A 20 -3.34 2.77 10.17
N GLY A 21 -3.28 2.85 11.49
CA GLY A 21 -2.12 2.48 12.32
C GLY A 21 -1.11 3.59 12.48
N VAL A 22 -0.80 4.32 11.41
CA VAL A 22 0.14 5.42 11.48
C VAL A 22 -0.25 6.51 10.49
N LEU A 23 -0.31 7.74 10.98
CA LEU A 23 -0.75 8.90 10.20
C LEU A 23 0.12 10.10 10.53
N THR A 24 0.17 11.05 9.60
CA THR A 24 0.65 12.39 9.94
C THR A 24 -0.48 13.21 10.53
N LEU A 25 -0.18 14.32 11.20
CA LEU A 25 -1.22 15.25 11.67
C LEU A 25 -2.14 15.69 10.53
N ARG A 26 -1.59 15.90 9.32
CA ARG A 26 -2.37 16.33 8.15
C ARG A 26 -3.25 15.21 7.62
N SER A 27 -2.70 13.99 7.45
CA SER A 27 -3.52 12.87 6.96
C SER A 27 -4.58 12.45 7.99
N LEU A 28 -4.26 12.49 9.28
CA LEU A 28 -5.25 12.29 10.34
C LEU A 28 -6.38 13.34 10.26
N HIS A 29 -6.04 14.61 10.10
CA HIS A 29 -7.04 15.68 9.99
C HIS A 29 -8.03 15.44 8.85
N LYS A 30 -7.55 14.98 7.68
CA LYS A 30 -8.39 14.61 6.54
C LYS A 30 -9.36 13.45 6.84
N GLN A 31 -9.07 12.61 7.83
CA GLN A 31 -9.88 11.44 8.17
C GLN A 31 -10.95 11.73 9.23
N LEU A 32 -10.95 12.92 9.84
CA LEU A 32 -11.91 13.28 10.87
C LEU A 32 -13.16 13.90 10.24
N THR A 33 -14.33 13.49 10.74
CA THR A 33 -15.62 14.10 10.41
C THR A 33 -15.86 15.39 11.19
N SER A 34 -15.27 15.52 12.38
CA SER A 34 -15.36 16.74 13.17
C SER A 34 -14.63 17.92 12.51
N ASN A 35 -15.28 19.10 12.53
CA ASN A 35 -14.71 20.34 12.01
C ASN A 35 -13.70 20.97 13.00
N ILE A 36 -12.71 20.18 13.41
CA ILE A 36 -11.64 20.62 14.29
C ILE A 36 -10.56 21.33 13.49
N SER A 37 -10.06 22.46 13.97
CA SER A 37 -8.90 23.11 13.34
C SER A 37 -7.64 22.27 13.53
N ILE A 38 -6.68 22.37 12.61
CA ILE A 38 -5.40 21.65 12.69
C ILE A 38 -4.65 21.92 14.01
N HIS A 39 -4.73 23.15 14.53
CA HIS A 39 -4.17 23.53 15.83
C HIS A 39 -4.93 22.90 16.99
N GLY A 40 -6.26 22.83 16.90
CA GLY A 40 -7.10 22.11 17.87
C GLY A 40 -6.76 20.63 17.92
N LEU A 41 -6.64 20.00 16.76
CA LEU A 41 -6.26 18.59 16.64
C LEU A 41 -4.88 18.35 17.25
N ARG A 42 -3.89 19.20 16.95
CA ARG A 42 -2.54 19.10 17.52
C ARG A 42 -2.57 19.11 19.06
N ARG A 43 -3.34 20.02 19.67
CA ARG A 43 -3.50 20.08 21.13
C ARG A 43 -4.11 18.79 21.69
N LYS A 44 -5.15 18.25 21.04
CA LYS A 44 -5.75 16.96 21.42
C LYS A 44 -4.73 15.81 21.34
N ILE A 45 -3.95 15.75 20.27
CA ILE A 45 -2.91 14.73 20.09
C ILE A 45 -1.85 14.81 21.17
N HIS A 46 -1.35 16.00 21.51
CA HIS A 46 -0.39 16.14 22.62
C HIS A 46 -0.99 15.68 23.95
N ARG A 47 -2.26 16.00 24.22
CA ARG A 47 -2.94 15.53 25.42
C ARG A 47 -3.08 14.01 25.45
N LEU A 48 -3.43 13.38 24.33
CA LEU A 48 -3.49 11.92 24.21
C LEU A 48 -2.11 11.28 24.38
N ALA A 49 -1.05 11.94 23.93
CA ALA A 49 0.32 11.46 24.09
C ALA A 49 0.80 11.52 25.55
N ILE A 50 0.50 12.60 26.28
CA ILE A 50 0.78 12.72 27.72
C ILE A 50 0.12 11.59 28.51
N GLU A 51 -1.07 11.14 28.09
CA GLU A 51 -1.81 10.05 28.73
C GLU A 51 -1.47 8.66 28.14
N GLU A 52 -0.45 8.59 27.29
CA GLU A 52 0.10 7.39 26.65
C GLU A 52 -0.90 6.65 25.77
N PHE A 53 -1.88 7.34 25.20
CA PHE A 53 -2.80 6.76 24.21
C PHE A 53 -2.20 6.77 22.80
N VAL A 54 -1.32 7.72 22.50
CA VAL A 54 -0.62 7.79 21.21
C VAL A 54 0.86 8.05 21.42
N TYR A 55 1.69 7.56 20.50
CA TYR A 55 3.08 7.96 20.36
C TYR A 55 3.19 9.04 19.29
N ILE A 56 4.10 9.99 19.51
CA ILE A 56 4.40 11.06 18.57
C ILE A 56 5.86 10.92 18.13
N SER A 57 6.07 10.74 16.83
CA SER A 57 7.39 10.83 16.18
C SER A 57 7.44 12.04 15.26
N ARG A 58 8.64 12.41 14.81
CA ARG A 58 8.87 13.51 13.86
C ARG A 58 9.64 13.01 12.65
N LEU A 59 9.27 13.52 11.48
CA LEU A 59 10.11 13.45 10.29
C LEU A 59 11.20 14.53 10.39
N ASP A 60 12.46 14.09 10.35
CA ASP A 60 13.67 14.92 10.59
C ASP A 60 13.71 16.22 9.77
N ASN A 61 13.06 16.25 8.59
CA ASN A 61 13.22 17.35 7.64
C ASN A 61 11.97 18.25 7.46
N LYS A 62 10.82 17.92 8.08
CA LYS A 62 9.54 18.62 7.76
C LYS A 62 8.75 19.11 8.97
N ASN A 63 9.24 18.87 10.20
CA ASN A 63 8.46 19.12 11.43
C ASN A 63 7.06 18.45 11.40
N GLU A 64 6.89 17.45 10.54
CA GLU A 64 5.63 16.76 10.39
C GLU A 64 5.51 15.72 11.50
N MET A 65 4.39 15.79 12.21
CA MET A 65 4.09 14.95 13.36
C MET A 65 3.52 13.62 12.88
N ILE A 66 4.24 12.53 13.12
CA ILE A 66 3.77 11.16 12.89
C ILE A 66 3.13 10.67 14.19
N ILE A 67 1.95 10.07 14.07
CA ILE A 67 1.09 9.70 15.19
C ILE A 67 0.78 8.20 15.07
N LEU A 68 1.01 7.46 16.14
CA LEU A 68 0.77 6.02 16.23
C LEU A 68 -0.05 5.70 17.49
N PRO A 69 -0.96 4.71 17.47
CA PRO A 69 -1.58 4.22 18.70
C PRO A 69 -0.55 3.44 19.53
N THR A 70 -0.62 3.57 20.85
CA THR A 70 0.20 2.75 21.75
C THR A 70 -0.40 1.34 21.90
N LYS A 71 0.41 0.37 22.37
CA LYS A 71 -0.10 -0.97 22.75
C LYS A 71 -1.28 -0.90 23.72
N LYS A 72 -1.22 0.03 24.68
CA LYS A 72 -2.29 0.30 25.64
C LYS A 72 -3.60 0.66 24.93
N THR A 73 -3.56 1.59 23.98
CA THR A 73 -4.74 1.95 23.18
C THR A 73 -5.28 0.77 22.38
N LEU A 74 -4.41 0.02 21.68
CA LEU A 74 -4.84 -1.14 20.90
C LEU A 74 -5.50 -2.21 21.78
N ASN A 75 -4.95 -2.47 22.97
CA ASN A 75 -5.54 -3.38 23.95
C ASN A 75 -6.90 -2.88 24.46
N HIS A 76 -7.04 -1.58 24.73
CA HIS A 76 -8.31 -0.97 25.12
C HIS A 76 -9.39 -1.14 24.04
N LEU A 77 -9.02 -1.03 22.77
CA LEU A 77 -9.92 -1.24 21.63
C LEU A 77 -10.19 -2.72 21.32
N LYS A 78 -9.45 -3.65 21.96
CA LYS A 78 -9.38 -5.06 21.55
C LYS A 78 -9.04 -5.21 20.06
N SER A 79 -8.18 -4.31 19.58
CA SER A 79 -7.76 -4.29 18.18
C SER A 79 -6.99 -5.56 17.84
N PRO A 80 -7.21 -6.16 16.66
CA PRO A 80 -6.39 -7.28 16.20
C PRO A 80 -4.97 -6.85 15.80
N ARG A 81 -4.69 -5.53 15.79
CA ARG A 81 -3.42 -4.98 15.37
C ARG A 81 -2.34 -5.20 16.43
N SER A 82 -1.16 -5.60 15.97
CA SER A 82 0.05 -5.59 16.78
C SER A 82 0.66 -4.18 16.85
N SER A 83 1.54 -3.95 17.83
CA SER A 83 2.33 -2.71 17.84
C SER A 83 3.18 -2.61 16.58
N ILE A 84 3.24 -1.41 16.00
CA ILE A 84 4.10 -1.13 14.86
C ILE A 84 5.56 -1.12 15.33
N ASP A 85 6.41 -1.87 14.62
CA ASP A 85 7.87 -1.79 14.74
C ASP A 85 8.35 -0.42 14.25
N GLU A 86 9.23 0.23 15.02
CA GLU A 86 9.82 1.52 14.68
C GLU A 86 10.52 1.49 13.32
N SER A 87 11.15 0.37 12.96
CA SER A 87 11.81 0.20 11.66
C SER A 87 10.83 0.25 10.48
N MET A 88 9.55 -0.05 10.73
CA MET A 88 8.47 -0.14 9.74
C MET A 88 7.55 1.09 9.74
N VAL A 89 7.79 2.09 10.58
CA VAL A 89 6.93 3.28 10.70
C VAL A 89 6.76 3.98 9.37
N TYR A 90 7.85 4.23 8.63
CA TYR A 90 7.80 4.92 7.34
C TYR A 90 7.09 4.10 6.27
N HIS A 91 7.32 2.78 6.26
CA HIS A 91 6.66 1.86 5.35
C HIS A 91 5.14 1.86 5.57
N ASN A 92 4.72 1.68 6.82
CA ASN A 92 3.30 1.66 7.18
C ASN A 92 2.64 3.02 6.98
N LEU A 93 3.37 4.12 7.19
CA LEU A 93 2.89 5.47 6.93
C LEU A 93 2.61 5.66 5.44
N PHE A 94 3.51 5.20 4.57
CA PHE A 94 3.30 5.26 3.12
C PHE A 94 2.06 4.49 2.70
N ILE A 95 1.91 3.23 3.16
CA ILE A 95 0.74 2.40 2.86
C ILE A 95 -0.55 3.08 3.34
N SER A 96 -0.53 3.66 4.54
CA SER A 96 -1.70 4.35 5.10
C SER A 96 -2.10 5.58 4.28
N ILE A 97 -1.12 6.40 3.90
CA ILE A 97 -1.36 7.58 3.04
C ILE A 97 -1.88 7.13 1.67
N LEU A 98 -1.25 6.12 1.07
CA LEU A 98 -1.68 5.56 -0.21
C LEU A 98 -3.13 5.08 -0.14
N GLY A 99 -3.49 4.33 0.91
CA GLY A 99 -4.85 3.86 1.12
C GLY A 99 -5.86 5.00 1.30
N ILE A 100 -5.53 6.05 2.06
CA ILE A 100 -6.39 7.22 2.22
C ILE A 100 -6.66 7.89 0.86
N GLU A 101 -5.63 8.11 0.08
CA GLU A 101 -5.76 8.81 -1.20
C GLU A 101 -6.48 7.93 -2.25
N LEU A 102 -6.29 6.61 -2.22
CA LEU A 102 -7.02 5.67 -3.09
C LEU A 102 -8.50 5.55 -2.70
N MET A 103 -8.82 5.51 -1.42
CA MET A 103 -10.21 5.44 -0.93
C MET A 103 -11.04 6.67 -1.32
N ASN A 104 -10.41 7.79 -1.68
CA ASN A 104 -11.10 8.98 -2.19
C ASN A 104 -11.48 8.87 -3.68
N ARG A 105 -11.15 7.77 -4.35
CA ARG A 105 -11.49 7.53 -5.75
C ARG A 105 -12.83 6.78 -5.86
N GLU A 106 -13.71 7.22 -6.74
CA GLU A 106 -15.08 6.69 -6.87
C GLU A 106 -15.16 5.20 -7.21
N ASN A 107 -14.13 4.67 -7.87
CA ASN A 107 -14.05 3.29 -8.29
C ASN A 107 -13.28 2.38 -7.31
N VAL A 108 -12.86 2.89 -6.15
CA VAL A 108 -12.27 2.09 -5.07
C VAL A 108 -13.35 1.79 -4.04
N HIS A 109 -13.67 0.50 -3.88
CA HIS A 109 -14.72 0.01 -2.98
C HIS A 109 -14.22 -0.20 -1.57
N TYR A 110 -12.99 -0.69 -1.43
CA TYR A 110 -12.36 -0.92 -0.13
C TYR A 110 -10.84 -0.90 -0.24
N TYR A 111 -10.20 -0.59 0.88
CA TYR A 111 -8.76 -0.71 1.09
C TYR A 111 -8.53 -1.33 2.48
N LYS A 112 -7.79 -2.43 2.53
CA LYS A 112 -7.60 -3.22 3.74
C LYS A 112 -6.12 -3.42 4.02
N LEU A 113 -5.75 -3.17 5.27
CA LEU A 113 -4.42 -3.43 5.82
C LEU A 113 -4.34 -4.82 6.46
N PRO A 114 -3.13 -5.40 6.62
CA PRO A 114 -2.90 -6.77 7.11
C PRO A 114 -3.75 -7.16 8.33
N HIS A 115 -3.76 -6.33 9.37
CA HIS A 115 -4.50 -6.57 10.59
C HIS A 115 -6.03 -6.72 10.41
N GLU A 116 -6.59 -6.28 9.28
CA GLU A 116 -8.03 -6.38 9.00
C GLU A 116 -8.43 -7.72 8.37
N TYR A 117 -7.50 -8.43 7.75
CA TYR A 117 -7.77 -9.69 7.05
C TYR A 117 -6.93 -10.87 7.53
N GLN A 118 -5.90 -10.64 8.33
CA GLN A 118 -5.07 -11.69 8.94
C GLN A 118 -5.61 -12.19 10.28
N THR A 119 -6.80 -11.74 10.69
CA THR A 119 -7.39 -12.23 11.94
C THR A 119 -7.75 -13.71 11.83
N SER A 120 -7.33 -14.47 12.84
CA SER A 120 -7.24 -15.94 12.92
C SER A 120 -8.59 -16.69 12.90
N ARG A 121 -9.64 -16.10 12.33
CA ARG A 121 -11.01 -16.65 12.31
C ARG A 121 -11.71 -16.57 10.95
N VAL A 122 -11.06 -16.03 9.92
CA VAL A 122 -11.39 -16.49 8.58
C VAL A 122 -10.73 -17.87 8.50
N PRO A 123 -11.47 -18.99 8.47
CA PRO A 123 -10.88 -20.23 7.99
C PRO A 123 -10.37 -19.86 6.62
N ASN A 124 -9.05 -19.68 6.53
CA ASN A 124 -8.30 -19.43 5.34
C ASN A 124 -9.23 -19.43 4.11
N ALA A 125 -9.55 -18.26 3.56
CA ALA A 125 -9.91 -18.22 2.14
C ALA A 125 -8.76 -18.80 1.26
N PHE A 126 -7.64 -19.14 1.92
CA PHE A 126 -6.47 -19.94 1.57
C PHE A 126 -6.52 -21.43 2.04
N SER A 127 -7.67 -21.99 2.47
CA SER A 127 -7.84 -23.38 2.99
C SER A 127 -8.53 -24.31 1.99
N SER A 128 -8.44 -24.01 0.71
CA SER A 128 -8.67 -25.01 -0.32
C SER A 128 -7.36 -25.72 -0.63
N THR A 129 -7.06 -26.76 0.15
CA THR A 129 -6.30 -27.98 -0.22
C THR A 129 -4.92 -27.88 -0.89
N ASN A 130 -4.37 -26.71 -1.18
CA ASN A 130 -3.05 -26.52 -1.77
C ASN A 130 -2.20 -25.62 -0.86
N SER A 131 -1.10 -26.16 -0.34
CA SER A 131 -0.16 -25.56 0.61
C SER A 131 0.52 -24.26 0.15
N LEU A 132 0.31 -23.81 -1.09
CA LEU A 132 0.94 -22.62 -1.69
C LEU A 132 0.14 -21.32 -1.51
N GLU A 133 -1.18 -21.40 -1.33
CA GLU A 133 -2.02 -20.22 -1.13
C GLU A 133 -1.87 -19.64 0.29
N LEU A 134 -1.35 -20.42 1.25
CA LEU A 134 -1.28 -20.10 2.68
C LEU A 134 -0.33 -18.94 3.10
N SER A 135 0.49 -18.36 2.22
CA SER A 135 1.52 -17.38 2.63
C SER A 135 1.38 -15.97 2.05
N LEU A 136 0.37 -15.70 1.22
CA LEU A 136 0.24 -14.40 0.57
C LEU A 136 -0.26 -13.33 1.54
N SER A 137 0.69 -12.57 2.07
CA SER A 137 0.46 -11.38 2.89
C SER A 137 0.91 -10.14 2.10
N PRO A 138 0.03 -9.54 1.28
CA PRO A 138 0.31 -8.23 0.73
C PRO A 138 0.48 -7.20 1.85
N ASP A 139 1.08 -6.05 1.51
CA ASP A 139 1.18 -4.91 2.43
C ASP A 139 -0.16 -4.19 2.60
N ALA A 140 -1.02 -4.27 1.58
CA ALA A 140 -2.44 -3.95 1.64
C ALA A 140 -3.16 -4.60 0.45
N TYR A 141 -4.49 -4.63 0.44
CA TYR A 141 -5.22 -4.93 -0.79
C TYR A 141 -6.46 -4.08 -0.92
N LEU A 142 -6.90 -3.88 -2.16
CA LEU A 142 -8.04 -3.05 -2.50
C LEU A 142 -8.98 -3.74 -3.47
N GLY A 143 -10.23 -3.28 -3.46
CA GLY A 143 -11.26 -3.66 -4.42
C GLY A 143 -11.51 -2.48 -5.35
N ILE A 144 -11.33 -2.69 -6.65
CA ILE A 144 -11.47 -1.65 -7.68
C ILE A 144 -12.49 -2.07 -8.71
N SER A 145 -13.40 -1.18 -9.11
CA SER A 145 -14.34 -1.47 -10.21
C SER A 145 -13.85 -0.96 -11.55
N HIS A 146 -13.94 -1.81 -12.57
CA HIS A 146 -13.78 -1.44 -13.97
C HIS A 146 -14.82 -2.19 -14.81
N ASN A 147 -15.58 -1.48 -15.63
CA ASN A 147 -16.70 -2.03 -16.44
C ASN A 147 -17.64 -2.92 -15.60
N ASP A 148 -18.12 -2.39 -14.47
CA ASP A 148 -19.03 -3.05 -13.51
C ASP A 148 -18.49 -4.34 -12.85
N LYS A 149 -17.23 -4.71 -13.12
CA LYS A 149 -16.55 -5.83 -12.45
C LYS A 149 -15.63 -5.31 -11.37
N ILE A 150 -15.68 -5.92 -10.18
CA ILE A 150 -14.74 -5.65 -9.09
C ILE A 150 -13.53 -6.57 -9.22
N PHE A 151 -12.35 -5.98 -9.22
CA PHE A 151 -11.06 -6.65 -9.23
C PHE A 151 -10.41 -6.53 -7.85
N LYS A 152 -9.79 -7.60 -7.39
CA LYS A 152 -9.00 -7.67 -6.16
C LYS A 152 -7.54 -7.40 -6.50
N VAL A 153 -7.01 -6.31 -5.96
CA VAL A 153 -5.65 -5.86 -6.25
C VAL A 153 -4.81 -5.91 -4.98
N ALA A 154 -3.75 -6.70 -5.01
CA ALA A 154 -2.72 -6.69 -3.97
C ALA A 154 -1.79 -5.48 -4.15
N ILE A 155 -1.35 -4.91 -3.04
CA ILE A 155 -0.42 -3.79 -2.98
C ILE A 155 0.84 -4.25 -2.24
N GLU A 156 1.99 -4.01 -2.87
CA GLU A 156 3.32 -4.28 -2.33
C GLU A 156 4.14 -2.99 -2.38
N VAL A 157 4.82 -2.66 -1.29
CA VAL A 157 5.64 -1.46 -1.18
C VAL A 157 7.09 -1.84 -0.97
N GLU A 158 7.95 -1.35 -1.87
CA GLU A 158 9.37 -1.70 -1.95
C GLU A 158 10.21 -0.42 -1.72
N LEU A 159 10.42 -0.10 -0.44
CA LEU A 159 11.23 1.05 -0.02
C LEU A 159 12.74 0.77 0.01
N THR A 160 13.10 -0.49 0.21
CA THR A 160 14.46 -1.01 0.25
C THR A 160 14.55 -2.26 -0.62
N GLN A 161 15.77 -2.62 -1.02
CA GLN A 161 15.99 -3.83 -1.79
C GLN A 161 15.85 -5.06 -0.88
N LYS A 162 14.86 -5.92 -1.13
CA LYS A 162 14.77 -7.25 -0.51
C LYS A 162 15.74 -8.22 -1.17
N SER A 163 16.04 -9.34 -0.50
CA SER A 163 16.84 -10.41 -1.09
C SER A 163 16.18 -10.96 -2.35
N SER A 164 16.98 -11.41 -3.31
CA SER A 164 16.53 -11.96 -4.59
C SER A 164 15.49 -13.07 -4.44
N ASP A 165 15.69 -13.94 -3.46
CA ASP A 165 14.90 -15.16 -3.28
C ASP A 165 13.52 -14.80 -2.74
N ARG A 166 13.46 -13.86 -1.79
CA ARG A 166 12.20 -13.36 -1.23
C ARG A 166 11.34 -12.66 -2.27
N VAL A 167 11.97 -11.94 -3.20
CA VAL A 167 11.28 -11.31 -4.32
C VAL A 167 10.65 -12.41 -5.18
N TYR A 168 11.46 -13.36 -5.65
CA TYR A 168 10.99 -14.44 -6.52
C TYR A 168 9.83 -15.25 -5.92
N GLU A 169 9.95 -15.66 -4.67
CA GLU A 169 8.92 -16.43 -3.98
C GLU A 169 7.58 -15.68 -3.97
N LYS A 170 7.58 -14.37 -3.64
CA LYS A 170 6.37 -13.56 -3.72
C LYS A 170 5.80 -13.47 -5.14
N PHE A 171 6.67 -13.31 -6.14
CA PHE A 171 6.27 -13.26 -7.55
C PHE A 171 5.56 -14.55 -7.99
N ILE A 172 6.12 -15.71 -7.64
CA ILE A 172 5.51 -17.01 -7.93
C ILE A 172 4.18 -17.16 -7.18
N GLN A 173 4.15 -16.82 -5.90
CA GLN A 173 2.92 -16.87 -5.11
C GLN A 173 1.81 -16.02 -5.75
N TYR A 174 2.07 -14.77 -6.14
CA TYR A 174 1.04 -13.94 -6.79
C TYR A 174 0.60 -14.47 -8.15
N LYS A 175 1.55 -14.99 -8.93
CA LYS A 175 1.25 -15.62 -10.22
C LYS A 175 0.31 -16.81 -10.06
N GLU A 176 0.55 -17.66 -9.07
CA GLU A 176 -0.24 -18.87 -8.81
C GLU A 176 -1.53 -18.59 -8.05
N SER A 177 -1.62 -17.46 -7.33
CA SER A 177 -2.80 -17.07 -6.56
C SER A 177 -4.03 -16.94 -7.45
N THR A 178 -5.14 -17.57 -7.08
CA THR A 178 -6.44 -17.32 -7.72
C THR A 178 -7.24 -16.20 -7.03
N TYR A 179 -6.77 -15.74 -5.86
CA TYR A 179 -7.48 -14.78 -5.03
C TYR A 179 -7.34 -13.33 -5.49
N PHE A 180 -6.14 -12.94 -5.93
CA PHE A 180 -5.88 -11.60 -6.46
C PHE A 180 -5.92 -11.62 -7.99
N ASP A 181 -6.66 -10.69 -8.58
CA ASP A 181 -6.69 -10.48 -10.03
C ASP A 181 -5.39 -9.81 -10.50
N TYR A 182 -4.89 -8.85 -9.69
CA TYR A 182 -3.67 -8.10 -9.97
C TYR A 182 -2.81 -7.88 -8.72
N VAL A 183 -1.53 -7.61 -8.92
CA VAL A 183 -0.62 -7.08 -7.88
C VAL A 183 0.09 -5.84 -8.40
N ILE A 184 0.10 -4.78 -7.59
CA ILE A 184 0.79 -3.52 -7.87
C ILE A 184 1.96 -3.40 -6.90
N TYR A 185 3.17 -3.27 -7.45
CA TYR A 185 4.38 -2.98 -6.70
C TYR A 185 4.73 -1.50 -6.79
N PHE A 186 4.85 -0.82 -5.65
CA PHE A 186 5.30 0.56 -5.53
C PHE A 186 6.77 0.62 -5.11
N PHE A 187 7.62 1.17 -5.97
CA PHE A 187 9.05 1.31 -5.71
C PHE A 187 9.42 2.73 -5.32
N LYS A 188 10.26 2.86 -4.29
CA LYS A 188 10.82 4.16 -3.89
C LYS A 188 11.70 4.78 -4.98
N SER A 189 12.39 3.97 -5.79
CA SER A 189 13.30 4.47 -6.81
C SER A 189 13.37 3.57 -8.03
N LYS A 190 13.74 4.18 -9.17
CA LYS A 190 14.01 3.48 -10.43
C LYS A 190 15.10 2.41 -10.30
N SER A 191 16.08 2.63 -9.42
CA SER A 191 17.16 1.65 -9.18
C SER A 191 16.64 0.36 -8.53
N ILE A 192 15.73 0.46 -7.55
CA ILE A 192 15.10 -0.72 -6.94
C ILE A 192 14.23 -1.44 -7.97
N LEU A 193 13.41 -0.69 -8.72
CA LEU A 193 12.61 -1.24 -9.81
C LEU A 193 13.48 -2.01 -10.83
N ASN A 194 14.54 -1.38 -11.34
CA ASN A 194 15.43 -2.00 -12.32
C ASN A 194 16.12 -3.26 -11.77
N SER A 195 16.48 -3.27 -10.49
CA SER A 195 17.01 -4.47 -9.83
C SER A 195 15.98 -5.59 -9.79
N TYR A 196 14.72 -5.29 -9.48
CA TYR A 196 13.63 -6.27 -9.51
C TYR A 196 13.38 -6.79 -10.94
N ARG A 197 13.34 -5.89 -11.93
CA ARG A 197 13.17 -6.24 -13.35
C ARG A 197 14.24 -7.20 -13.82
N ARG A 198 15.50 -6.84 -13.61
CA ARG A 198 16.64 -7.68 -14.00
C ARG A 198 16.53 -9.07 -13.36
N ARG A 199 16.18 -9.12 -12.07
CA ARG A 199 16.06 -10.40 -11.37
C ARG A 199 14.92 -11.26 -11.91
N ILE A 200 13.75 -10.68 -12.17
CA ILE A 200 12.62 -11.41 -12.78
C ILE A 200 13.00 -11.94 -14.16
N GLN A 201 13.70 -11.15 -14.98
CA GLN A 201 14.18 -11.59 -16.28
C GLN A 201 15.16 -12.77 -16.18
N GLU A 202 16.17 -12.67 -15.31
CA GLU A 202 17.13 -13.75 -15.04
C GLU A 202 16.39 -15.04 -14.68
N LEU A 203 15.42 -14.95 -13.77
CA LEU A 203 14.63 -16.09 -13.30
C LEU A 203 13.74 -16.68 -14.39
N ILE A 204 13.16 -15.85 -15.25
CA ILE A 204 12.41 -16.30 -16.42
C ILE A 204 13.32 -17.04 -17.41
N MET A 205 14.57 -16.60 -17.56
CA MET A 205 15.56 -17.25 -18.43
C MET A 205 16.07 -18.57 -17.84
N GLU A 206 16.28 -18.63 -16.52
CA GLU A 206 16.70 -19.82 -15.79
C GLU A 206 15.64 -20.92 -15.81
N ASN A 207 14.35 -20.56 -15.65
CA ASN A 207 13.28 -21.54 -15.44
C ASN A 207 12.69 -22.18 -16.72
N LYS A 208 13.14 -21.81 -17.93
CA LYS A 208 12.90 -22.40 -19.28
C LYS A 208 11.54 -23.04 -19.65
N SER A 209 10.51 -23.07 -18.82
CA SER A 209 9.20 -23.64 -19.15
C SER A 209 8.33 -22.57 -19.80
N GLU A 210 7.83 -22.87 -21.01
CA GLU A 210 6.96 -21.95 -21.76
C GLU A 210 5.66 -21.62 -21.01
N THR A 211 5.21 -22.52 -20.14
CA THR A 211 4.08 -22.35 -19.22
C THR A 211 4.34 -21.24 -18.20
N SER A 212 5.60 -20.99 -17.82
CA SER A 212 5.92 -19.98 -16.82
C SER A 212 5.85 -18.54 -17.32
N GLN A 213 6.01 -18.33 -18.63
CA GLN A 213 6.05 -17.01 -19.25
C GLN A 213 4.64 -16.48 -19.60
N LYS A 214 3.72 -17.36 -20.02
CA LYS A 214 2.36 -16.94 -20.42
C LYS A 214 1.48 -16.47 -19.26
N GLY A 215 1.64 -17.04 -18.07
CA GLY A 215 0.82 -16.69 -16.89
C GLY A 215 1.26 -15.42 -16.14
N LEU A 216 2.44 -14.88 -16.45
CA LEU A 216 2.94 -13.65 -15.82
C LEU A 216 2.41 -12.38 -16.50
N ASN A 217 1.92 -12.51 -17.73
CA ASN A 217 1.49 -11.38 -18.54
C ASN A 217 0.15 -10.82 -18.04
N GLY A 218 0.17 -9.54 -17.63
CA GLY A 218 -1.03 -8.77 -17.29
C GLY A 218 -1.40 -8.75 -15.81
N LYS A 219 -0.89 -9.66 -14.98
CA LYS A 219 -1.22 -9.71 -13.55
C LYS A 219 -0.40 -8.73 -12.68
N ILE A 220 0.82 -8.41 -13.11
CA ILE A 220 1.77 -7.65 -12.28
C ILE A 220 2.04 -6.28 -12.86
N ILE A 221 1.92 -5.27 -12.03
CA ILE A 221 2.04 -3.86 -12.39
C ILE A 221 3.15 -3.24 -11.53
N PHE A 222 4.09 -2.54 -12.18
CA PHE A 222 5.21 -1.88 -11.50
C PHE A 222 5.02 -0.36 -11.56
N LEU A 223 5.03 0.29 -10.41
CA LEU A 223 4.94 1.73 -10.28
C LEU A 223 6.16 2.25 -9.54
N TYR A 224 6.75 3.34 -10.02
CA TYR A 224 7.79 4.06 -9.28
C TYR A 224 7.55 5.55 -9.40
N SER A 225 7.89 6.30 -8.35
CA SER A 225 7.88 7.77 -8.39
C SER A 225 9.19 8.25 -9.00
N SER A 226 9.13 8.97 -10.11
CA SER A 226 10.30 9.61 -10.74
C SER A 226 10.75 10.85 -9.97
N GLN A 227 9.83 11.45 -9.21
CA GLN A 227 10.13 12.58 -8.38
C GLN A 227 10.75 12.13 -7.05
N ASN A 228 11.90 12.72 -6.68
CA ASN A 228 12.54 12.58 -5.37
C ASN A 228 11.70 13.13 -4.20
N HIS A 229 10.42 13.41 -4.42
CA HIS A 229 9.53 13.94 -3.41
C HIS A 229 9.17 12.86 -2.39
N GLN A 230 9.48 13.13 -1.12
CA GLN A 230 9.02 12.33 0.01
C GLN A 230 7.48 12.27 0.02
N TYR A 231 6.96 11.11 -0.38
CA TYR A 231 5.69 10.41 -0.12
C TYR A 231 4.34 11.17 -0.06
N GLY A 232 4.29 12.41 0.44
CA GLY A 232 3.05 13.16 0.61
C GLY A 232 2.55 13.92 -0.62
N SER A 233 3.35 14.02 -1.70
CA SER A 233 2.99 14.76 -2.93
C SER A 233 2.83 13.89 -4.17
N ILE A 234 3.08 12.58 -4.07
CA ILE A 234 3.06 11.62 -5.20
C ILE A 234 1.65 11.52 -5.84
N LEU A 235 0.58 11.94 -5.15
CA LEU A 235 -0.80 11.77 -5.63
C LEU A 235 -1.56 13.08 -5.88
N ALA A 236 -0.91 14.24 -5.73
CA ALA A 236 -1.59 15.54 -5.75
C ALA A 236 -1.69 16.20 -7.14
N ASN A 237 -0.85 15.83 -8.11
CA ASN A 237 -0.71 16.59 -9.36
C ASN A 237 -0.64 15.69 -10.61
N SER A 238 -1.77 15.18 -11.08
CA SER A 238 -1.81 14.57 -12.42
C SER A 238 -3.16 14.68 -13.12
N THR A 239 -3.13 15.44 -14.22
CA THR A 239 -4.20 15.62 -15.22
C THR A 239 -3.97 14.68 -16.42
N MET A 240 -5.07 14.18 -16.99
CA MET A 240 -5.13 13.05 -17.94
C MET A 240 -5.21 13.43 -19.43
N GLU A 241 -4.74 12.51 -20.32
CA GLU A 241 -5.55 11.94 -21.42
C GLU A 241 -4.97 10.62 -22.05
N CYS A 242 -5.87 9.68 -22.42
CA CYS A 242 -5.86 8.41 -23.22
C CYS A 242 -4.55 7.73 -23.76
N ALA A 243 -4.42 6.41 -24.07
CA ALA A 243 -5.32 5.23 -24.18
C ALA A 243 -4.52 3.89 -24.28
N THR A 244 -5.03 2.76 -23.73
CA THR A 244 -5.17 1.41 -24.36
C THR A 244 -5.92 0.41 -23.45
N LYS A 245 -6.41 -0.69 -24.06
CA LYS A 245 -7.58 -1.51 -23.68
C LYS A 245 -7.26 -2.73 -22.80
N GLU A 246 -7.65 -2.69 -21.52
CA GLU A 246 -8.38 -3.73 -20.74
C GLU A 246 -8.30 -3.53 -19.22
N LEU A 247 -7.39 -2.68 -18.74
CA LEU A 247 -7.55 -1.92 -17.50
C LEU A 247 -6.54 -0.78 -17.63
N SER A 248 -6.97 0.40 -18.10
CA SER A 248 -6.04 1.52 -18.32
C SER A 248 -5.63 2.13 -16.96
N ILE A 249 -4.68 1.46 -16.30
CA ILE A 249 -4.06 1.83 -15.01
C ILE A 249 -3.46 3.25 -15.09
N GLU A 250 -3.13 3.73 -16.29
CA GLU A 250 -2.70 5.10 -16.60
C GLU A 250 -3.67 6.18 -16.12
N LYS A 251 -4.99 5.91 -16.17
CA LYS A 251 -6.01 6.84 -15.67
C LYS A 251 -6.01 6.97 -14.14
N PHE A 252 -5.33 6.07 -13.43
CA PHE A 252 -5.38 5.97 -11.97
C PHE A 252 -4.26 6.70 -11.24
N PHE A 253 -3.03 6.67 -11.78
CA PHE A 253 -1.84 7.08 -11.03
C PHE A 253 -1.12 8.29 -11.62
N GLY A 254 -1.39 8.67 -12.87
CA GLY A 254 -1.01 9.95 -13.46
C GLY A 254 0.48 10.36 -13.40
N GLU A 255 1.37 9.42 -13.08
CA GLU A 255 2.81 9.51 -13.33
C GLU A 255 3.22 8.38 -14.29
N GLU A 256 4.48 8.38 -14.72
CA GLU A 256 5.10 7.41 -15.66
C GLU A 256 4.88 5.96 -15.19
N ILE A 257 3.80 5.34 -15.67
CA ILE A 257 3.46 3.95 -15.37
C ILE A 257 4.29 3.07 -16.28
N VAL A 258 5.15 2.24 -15.68
CA VAL A 258 5.88 1.21 -16.43
C VAL A 258 5.15 -0.11 -16.26
N VAL A 259 4.18 -0.37 -17.14
CA VAL A 259 3.60 -1.70 -17.27
C VAL A 259 4.63 -2.59 -17.95
N LEU A 260 5.03 -3.68 -17.30
CA LEU A 260 5.96 -4.64 -17.88
C LEU A 260 5.19 -5.76 -18.58
N ASP A 261 5.27 -5.76 -19.91
CA ASP A 261 4.89 -6.90 -20.71
C ASP A 261 6.08 -7.88 -20.78
N LEU A 262 5.93 -9.01 -20.09
CA LEU A 262 6.96 -10.05 -19.97
C LEU A 262 6.97 -11.00 -21.18
N SER A 263 6.09 -10.82 -22.19
CA SER A 263 6.05 -11.68 -23.38
C SER A 263 7.06 -11.31 -24.47
N LYS A 264 7.64 -10.10 -24.45
CA LYS A 264 8.59 -9.64 -25.46
C LYS A 264 9.97 -10.28 -25.24
N LYS A 265 10.25 -11.35 -25.97
CA LYS A 265 11.43 -12.22 -25.78
C LYS A 265 12.78 -11.70 -26.28
N LYS A 266 12.89 -10.61 -27.06
CA LYS A 266 14.13 -10.39 -27.84
C LYS A 266 14.61 -8.96 -28.13
N GLU A 267 14.01 -7.92 -27.56
CA GLU A 267 14.55 -6.55 -27.68
C GLU A 267 14.90 -6.02 -26.29
N PRO A 268 15.86 -5.08 -26.14
CA PRO A 268 16.07 -4.43 -24.84
C PRO A 268 14.72 -4.02 -24.32
N MET A 269 14.33 -4.53 -23.15
CA MET A 269 12.99 -4.35 -22.59
C MET A 269 12.65 -2.87 -22.54
N GLU A 270 12.00 -2.36 -23.59
CA GLU A 270 11.58 -0.98 -23.64
C GLU A 270 10.53 -0.84 -22.55
N ALA A 271 10.90 -0.13 -21.48
CA ALA A 271 9.89 0.53 -20.68
C ALA A 271 9.16 1.42 -21.67
N THR A 272 7.89 1.13 -21.93
CA THR A 272 7.06 2.13 -22.59
C THR A 272 6.82 3.20 -21.52
N CYS A 273 7.74 4.16 -21.45
CA CYS A 273 7.49 5.41 -20.77
C CYS A 273 6.45 6.13 -21.63
N ILE A 274 5.19 6.00 -21.24
CA ILE A 274 4.11 6.73 -21.89
C ILE A 274 4.14 8.13 -21.29
N THR A 275 5.01 8.99 -21.84
CA THR A 275 5.02 10.42 -21.53
C THR A 275 4.18 11.13 -22.56
N ASN A 276 3.06 11.72 -22.15
CA ASN A 276 2.33 12.63 -23.01
C ASN A 276 3.07 13.98 -23.06
N HIS A 277 3.64 14.28 -24.22
CA HIS A 277 3.82 15.66 -24.65
C HIS A 277 2.56 16.06 -25.41
N ASN A 278 1.70 16.85 -24.75
CA ASN A 278 0.90 17.95 -25.32
C ASN A 278 0.13 18.65 -24.19
#